data_AF-A0A841Z7H7-F1
#
_entry.id   AF-A0A841Z7H7-F1
#
_cell.length_a   1.000
_cell.length_b   1.000
_cell.length_c   1.000
_cell.angle_alpha   90.00
_cell.angle_beta   90.00
_cell.angle_gamma   90.00
#
_symmetry.space_group_name_H-M   'P 1'
#
loop_
_entity.id
_entity.type
_entity.pdbx_description
1 polymer ?
#
loop_
_entity_poly.entity_id
_entity_poly.type
_entity_poly.pdbx_seq_one_letter_code
_entity_poly.pdbx_strand_id
1 'polypeptide(L)'
;MKKKLIVVAALIIVIAGVLLYLNHMNYWPFQDEKAAGIPDGEIKSIDTTSNKDELSLLLAANGEIAYNIKAKSMSVYFDVYDRDKRVRHDIVTEGMSEENTQMSENLIWGIPGFDVFNATEIRVIISQDGASAHASYAIPKGVFVDGENSGAETHAFEDGKIVKGKEYVLEAWSISKKGGMESSSVFSKDSLKDKDRTVILYVVFK
;
A
#
# COMPACT_ATOMS: atom_id res chain seq x y z
N MET A 1 -16.58 50.12 -16.75
CA MET A 1 -16.57 48.84 -17.50
C MET A 1 -15.34 47.97 -17.21
N LYS A 2 -14.10 48.49 -17.28
CA LYS A 2 -12.87 47.70 -17.04
C LYS A 2 -12.82 46.95 -15.69
N LYS A 3 -13.25 47.57 -14.58
CA LYS A 3 -13.29 46.91 -13.24
C LYS A 3 -14.22 45.70 -13.19
N LYS A 4 -15.40 45.76 -13.84
CA LYS A 4 -16.34 44.63 -13.91
C LYS A 4 -15.75 43.47 -14.73
N LEU A 5 -15.05 43.79 -15.83
CA LEU A 5 -14.37 42.80 -16.66
C LEU A 5 -13.25 42.06 -15.90
N ILE A 6 -12.45 42.79 -15.10
CA ILE A 6 -11.39 42.22 -14.27
C ILE A 6 -11.96 41.29 -13.20
N VAL A 7 -13.06 41.70 -12.53
CA VAL A 7 -13.72 40.86 -11.52
C VAL A 7 -14.28 39.58 -12.15
N VAL A 8 -14.92 39.68 -13.32
CA VAL A 8 -15.42 38.50 -14.05
C VAL A 8 -14.29 37.57 -14.47
N ALA A 9 -13.19 38.12 -15.00
CA ALA A 9 -12.02 37.33 -15.39
C ALA A 9 -11.37 36.61 -14.19
N ALA A 10 -11.25 37.30 -13.05
CA ALA A 10 -10.74 36.70 -11.82
C ALA A 10 -11.64 35.54 -11.33
N LEU A 11 -12.96 35.73 -11.40
CA LEU A 11 -13.94 34.70 -11.01
C LEU A 11 -13.83 33.46 -11.90
N ILE A 12 -13.65 33.64 -13.21
CA ILE A 12 -13.44 32.53 -14.16
C ILE A 12 -12.16 31.77 -13.85
N ILE A 13 -11.06 32.46 -13.53
CA ILE A 13 -9.78 31.81 -13.18
C ILE A 13 -9.94 30.98 -11.90
N VAL A 14 -10.59 31.51 -10.88
CA VAL A 14 -10.84 30.79 -9.62
C VAL A 14 -11.72 29.56 -9.87
N ILE A 15 -12.82 29.71 -10.60
CA ILE A 15 -13.70 28.58 -10.92
C ILE A 15 -12.95 27.52 -11.74
N ALA A 16 -12.21 27.93 -12.77
CA ALA A 16 -11.42 27.00 -13.58
C ALA A 16 -10.39 26.25 -12.74
N GLY A 17 -9.68 26.94 -11.84
CA GLY A 17 -8.72 26.31 -10.92
C GLY A 17 -9.38 25.30 -9.99
N VAL A 18 -10.53 25.64 -9.41
CA VAL A 18 -11.29 24.72 -8.53
C VAL A 18 -11.77 23.49 -9.31
N LEU A 19 -12.32 23.68 -10.51
CA LEU A 19 -12.76 22.57 -11.34
C LEU A 19 -11.59 21.65 -11.75
N LEU A 20 -10.44 22.22 -12.12
CA LEU A 20 -9.25 21.41 -12.43
C LEU A 20 -8.78 20.59 -11.23
N TYR A 21 -8.80 21.17 -10.03
CA TYR A 21 -8.46 20.46 -8.80
C TYR A 21 -9.45 19.33 -8.49
N LEU A 22 -10.76 19.61 -8.55
CA LEU A 22 -11.79 18.60 -8.30
C LEU A 22 -11.71 17.44 -9.29
N ASN A 23 -11.39 17.73 -10.56
CA ASN A 23 -11.18 16.70 -11.57
C ASN A 23 -9.90 15.89 -11.30
N HIS A 24 -8.80 16.55 -10.94
CA HIS A 24 -7.54 15.89 -10.64
C HIS A 24 -7.65 14.95 -9.43
N MET A 25 -8.36 15.38 -8.39
CA MET A 25 -8.58 14.61 -7.15
C MET A 25 -9.79 13.67 -7.23
N ASN A 26 -10.40 13.51 -8.41
CA ASN A 26 -11.49 12.57 -8.60
C ASN A 26 -12.72 12.82 -7.68
N TYR A 27 -13.05 14.09 -7.43
CA TYR A 27 -14.21 14.52 -6.63
C TYR A 27 -15.48 14.81 -7.46
N TRP A 28 -15.50 14.41 -8.74
CA TRP A 28 -16.64 14.69 -9.61
C TRP A 28 -17.80 13.72 -9.34
N PRO A 29 -19.06 14.17 -9.34
CA PRO A 29 -20.22 13.32 -9.04
C PRO A 29 -20.52 12.18 -10.04
N PHE A 30 -19.77 12.06 -11.14
CA PHE A 30 -20.02 11.08 -12.21
C PHE A 30 -18.73 10.32 -12.58
N GLN A 31 -18.03 9.78 -11.58
CA GLN A 31 -16.86 8.94 -11.79
C GLN A 31 -17.22 7.51 -11.39
N ASP A 32 -17.59 6.70 -12.36
CA ASP A 32 -18.14 5.37 -12.08
C ASP A 32 -17.09 4.32 -11.68
N GLU A 33 -15.80 4.67 -11.65
CA GLU A 33 -14.71 3.69 -11.48
C GLU A 33 -13.45 4.25 -10.82
N LYS A 34 -13.50 5.31 -10.01
CA LYS A 34 -12.29 5.93 -9.41
C LYS A 34 -12.42 6.21 -7.93
N ALA A 35 -11.36 5.89 -7.18
CA ALA A 35 -11.27 6.23 -5.76
C ALA A 35 -11.19 7.76 -5.60
N ALA A 36 -12.19 8.34 -4.91
CA ALA A 36 -12.27 9.77 -4.67
C ALA A 36 -11.13 10.24 -3.75
N GLY A 37 -10.55 11.41 -4.07
CA GLY A 37 -9.43 11.99 -3.33
C GLY A 37 -8.05 11.42 -3.69
N ILE A 38 -7.98 10.51 -4.67
CA ILE A 38 -6.73 9.95 -5.18
C ILE A 38 -6.57 10.32 -6.66
N PRO A 39 -5.47 10.98 -7.06
CA PRO A 39 -5.24 11.27 -8.48
C PRO A 39 -5.00 10.05 -9.35
N ASP A 40 -5.24 10.20 -10.65
CA ASP A 40 -4.95 9.17 -11.64
C ASP A 40 -3.46 8.82 -11.69
N GLY A 41 -3.16 7.54 -11.62
CA GLY A 41 -1.80 7.00 -11.60
C GLY A 41 -1.12 7.13 -10.24
N GLU A 42 -1.84 7.43 -9.16
CA GLU A 42 -1.27 7.61 -7.82
C GLU A 42 -1.75 6.55 -6.83
N ILE A 43 -0.89 6.31 -5.83
CA ILE A 43 -1.11 5.49 -4.65
C ILE A 43 -0.97 6.38 -3.43
N LYS A 44 -1.83 6.18 -2.43
CA LYS A 44 -1.82 6.96 -1.21
C LYS A 44 -2.12 6.10 0.00
N SER A 45 -1.40 6.34 1.09
CA SER A 45 -1.77 5.86 2.42
C SER A 45 -3.07 6.50 2.87
N ILE A 46 -4.00 5.67 3.35
CA ILE A 46 -5.18 6.15 4.04
C ILE A 46 -4.89 6.06 5.53
N ASP A 47 -4.73 7.22 6.16
CA ASP A 47 -4.44 7.29 7.58
C ASP A 47 -5.68 6.86 8.39
N THR A 48 -5.72 5.58 8.75
CA THR A 48 -6.80 4.96 9.52
C THR A 48 -6.77 5.36 11.00
N THR A 49 -5.82 6.19 11.45
CA THR A 49 -5.77 6.65 12.86
C THR A 49 -7.03 7.39 13.31
N SER A 50 -7.84 7.92 12.39
CA SER A 50 -9.12 8.56 12.70
C SER A 50 -10.30 7.60 12.87
N ASN A 51 -10.15 6.33 12.47
CA ASN A 51 -11.14 5.25 12.64
C ASN A 51 -10.49 4.05 13.37
N LYS A 52 -9.89 4.27 14.54
CA LYS A 52 -9.50 3.18 15.45
C LYS A 52 -10.77 2.53 16.01
N ASP A 53 -11.42 1.73 15.17
CA ASP A 53 -12.46 0.81 15.59
C ASP A 53 -11.87 -0.15 16.63
N GLU A 54 -12.65 -0.58 17.62
CA GLU A 54 -12.19 -1.44 18.72
C GLU A 54 -11.56 -2.74 18.19
N LEU A 55 -11.95 -3.16 16.98
CA LEU A 55 -11.41 -4.31 16.26
C LEU A 55 -9.95 -4.13 15.80
N SER A 56 -9.46 -2.89 15.65
CA SER A 56 -8.05 -2.62 15.36
C SER A 56 -7.12 -3.10 16.47
N LEU A 57 -7.63 -3.23 17.71
CA LEU A 57 -6.90 -3.80 18.85
C LEU A 57 -6.66 -5.31 18.72
N LEU A 58 -7.39 -5.98 17.83
CA LEU A 58 -7.23 -7.42 17.55
C LEU A 58 -6.19 -7.69 16.44
N LEU A 59 -5.60 -6.63 15.88
CA LEU A 59 -4.60 -6.69 14.83
C LEU A 59 -3.24 -6.27 15.39
N ALA A 60 -2.23 -7.09 15.16
CA ALA A 60 -0.86 -6.82 15.54
C ALA A 60 -0.26 -5.71 14.66
N ALA A 61 -0.65 -5.69 13.38
CA ALA A 61 -0.36 -4.63 12.42
C ALA A 61 -1.48 -4.56 11.38
N ASN A 62 -1.70 -3.38 10.82
CA ASN A 62 -2.63 -3.16 9.71
C ASN A 62 -2.27 -1.88 8.96
N GLY A 63 -2.80 -1.76 7.75
CA GLY A 63 -2.77 -0.51 7.01
C GLY A 63 -3.76 -0.55 5.84
N GLU A 64 -3.96 0.62 5.25
CA GLU A 64 -4.82 0.82 4.11
C GLU A 64 -4.14 1.74 3.11
N ILE A 65 -4.21 1.37 1.83
CA ILE A 65 -3.80 2.21 0.73
C ILE A 65 -4.97 2.32 -0.25
N ALA A 66 -5.07 3.47 -0.92
CA ALA A 66 -5.98 3.66 -2.04
C ALA A 66 -5.18 4.00 -3.28
N TYR A 67 -5.62 3.54 -4.45
CA TYR A 67 -4.94 3.81 -5.71
C TYR A 67 -5.93 4.00 -6.85
N ASN A 68 -5.48 4.73 -7.87
CA ASN A 68 -6.13 4.80 -9.18
C ASN A 68 -5.08 4.53 -10.24
N ILE A 69 -5.13 3.42 -10.98
CA ILE A 69 -4.14 3.11 -12.02
C ILE A 69 -4.73 2.32 -13.17
N LYS A 70 -4.25 2.57 -14.39
CA LYS A 70 -4.48 1.67 -15.53
C LYS A 70 -3.41 0.57 -15.58
N ALA A 71 -3.77 -0.63 -15.17
CA ALA A 71 -2.88 -1.78 -15.08
C ALA A 71 -3.59 -3.05 -15.58
N LYS A 72 -2.80 -4.05 -15.96
CA LYS A 72 -3.26 -5.41 -16.24
C LYS A 72 -3.40 -6.23 -14.96
N SER A 73 -2.52 -6.01 -13.99
CA SER A 73 -2.62 -6.72 -12.71
C SER A 73 -2.18 -5.87 -11.53
N MET A 74 -2.74 -6.21 -10.38
CA MET A 74 -2.26 -5.84 -9.05
C MET A 74 -2.06 -7.14 -8.28
N SER A 75 -0.85 -7.35 -7.79
CA SER A 75 -0.49 -8.57 -7.07
C SER A 75 0.16 -8.22 -5.74
N VAL A 76 -0.30 -8.83 -4.66
CA VAL A 76 0.31 -8.74 -3.33
C VAL A 76 1.17 -9.97 -3.12
N TYR A 77 2.42 -9.74 -2.72
CA TYR A 77 3.43 -10.78 -2.55
C TYR A 77 3.90 -10.87 -1.11
N PHE A 78 4.28 -12.07 -0.71
CA PHE A 78 4.94 -12.39 0.54
C PHE A 78 6.30 -13.03 0.24
N ASP A 79 7.37 -12.28 0.50
CA ASP A 79 8.74 -12.75 0.31
C ASP A 79 9.44 -12.96 1.65
N VAL A 80 10.27 -13.99 1.71
CA VAL A 80 11.19 -14.23 2.83
C VAL A 80 12.60 -14.30 2.31
N TYR A 81 13.49 -13.58 2.97
CA TYR A 81 14.91 -13.51 2.68
C TYR A 81 15.70 -14.01 3.90
N ASP A 82 16.62 -14.94 3.67
CA ASP A 82 17.67 -15.26 4.62
C ASP A 82 18.93 -14.54 4.16
N ARG A 83 19.29 -13.47 4.88
CA ARG A 83 20.24 -12.46 4.40
C ARG A 83 19.83 -11.93 3.03
N ASP A 84 20.74 -11.90 2.06
CA ASP A 84 20.51 -11.41 0.70
C ASP A 84 19.85 -12.45 -0.25
N LYS A 85 19.48 -13.63 0.26
CA LYS A 85 18.90 -14.70 -0.55
C LYS A 85 17.42 -14.83 -0.29
N ARG A 86 16.62 -14.65 -1.34
CA ARG A 86 15.18 -14.97 -1.30
C ARG A 86 14.99 -16.47 -1.17
N VAL A 87 14.42 -16.90 -0.07
CA VAL A 87 14.11 -18.31 0.23
C VAL A 87 12.64 -18.65 0.00
N ARG A 88 11.77 -17.63 -0.11
CA ARG A 88 10.33 -17.79 -0.38
C ARG A 88 9.79 -16.61 -1.18
N HIS A 89 8.86 -16.91 -2.08
CA HIS A 89 8.15 -15.93 -2.91
C HIS A 89 6.74 -16.48 -3.18
N ASP A 90 5.76 -15.96 -2.45
CA ASP A 90 4.38 -16.43 -2.52
C ASP A 90 3.46 -15.28 -2.94
N ILE A 91 2.42 -15.58 -3.73
CA ILE A 91 1.34 -14.63 -4.04
C ILE A 91 0.30 -14.74 -2.94
N VAL A 92 0.01 -13.62 -2.28
CA VAL A 92 -1.04 -13.51 -1.25
C VAL A 92 -2.40 -13.34 -1.90
N THR A 93 -2.50 -12.43 -2.86
CA THR A 93 -3.69 -12.19 -3.66
C THR A 93 -3.31 -11.52 -4.98
N GLU A 94 -4.15 -11.68 -6.00
CA GLU A 94 -3.92 -11.09 -7.31
C GLU A 94 -5.25 -10.75 -7.99
N GLY A 95 -5.36 -9.53 -8.50
CA GLY A 95 -6.37 -9.11 -9.46
C GLY A 95 -5.75 -9.03 -10.85
N MET A 96 -6.32 -9.74 -11.83
CA MET A 96 -5.84 -9.73 -13.22
C MET A 96 -6.95 -9.34 -14.19
N SER A 97 -6.55 -8.66 -15.25
CA SER A 97 -7.34 -8.36 -16.44
C SER A 97 -6.53 -8.72 -17.69
N GLU A 98 -7.22 -9.09 -18.77
CA GLU A 98 -6.58 -9.39 -20.06
C GLU A 98 -5.95 -8.12 -20.68
N GLU A 99 -6.55 -6.97 -20.41
CA GLU A 99 -6.17 -5.66 -20.91
C GLU A 99 -5.80 -4.69 -19.78
N ASN A 100 -5.21 -3.54 -20.12
CA ASN A 100 -5.00 -2.49 -19.13
C ASN A 100 -6.35 -1.86 -18.77
N THR A 101 -6.92 -2.25 -17.64
CA THR A 101 -8.18 -1.71 -17.12
C THR A 101 -7.92 -0.70 -16.02
N GLN A 102 -8.89 0.18 -15.77
CA GLN A 102 -8.85 1.05 -14.61
C GLN A 102 -9.00 0.19 -13.35
N MET A 103 -7.97 0.20 -12.50
CA MET A 103 -7.95 -0.44 -11.19
C MET A 103 -7.96 0.67 -10.15
N SER A 104 -9.06 0.76 -9.42
CA SER A 104 -9.38 1.87 -8.54
C SER A 104 -10.00 1.33 -7.27
N GLU A 105 -9.15 0.94 -6.34
CA GLU A 105 -9.53 0.11 -5.20
C GLU A 105 -8.79 0.59 -3.95
N ASN A 106 -9.35 0.25 -2.80
CA ASN A 106 -8.63 0.30 -1.53
C ASN A 106 -8.10 -1.10 -1.24
N LEU A 107 -6.81 -1.17 -0.91
CA LEU A 107 -6.16 -2.38 -0.41
C LEU A 107 -5.92 -2.21 1.08
N ILE A 108 -6.61 -3.02 1.86
CA ILE A 108 -6.45 -3.11 3.31
C ILE A 108 -5.72 -4.40 3.63
N TRP A 109 -4.68 -4.34 4.44
CA TRP A 109 -4.03 -5.53 4.99
C TRP A 109 -4.08 -5.49 6.51
N GLY A 110 -4.12 -6.67 7.10
CA GLY A 110 -4.14 -6.82 8.55
C GLY A 110 -3.53 -8.14 8.98
N ILE A 111 -2.91 -8.11 10.14
CA ILE A 111 -2.25 -9.26 10.76
C ILE A 111 -2.94 -9.51 12.08
N PRO A 112 -3.79 -10.54 12.17
CA PRO A 112 -4.51 -10.85 13.39
C PRO A 112 -3.57 -11.28 14.52
N GLY A 113 -3.93 -10.90 15.74
CA GLY A 113 -3.19 -11.24 16.96
C GLY A 113 -2.60 -10.00 17.63
N PHE A 114 -1.69 -10.24 18.57
CA PHE A 114 -1.09 -9.19 19.41
C PHE A 114 0.42 -9.06 19.20
N ASP A 115 1.03 -9.95 18.41
CA ASP A 115 2.46 -9.99 18.17
C ASP A 115 2.74 -10.16 16.68
N VAL A 116 3.34 -9.13 16.07
CA VAL A 116 3.69 -9.10 14.65
C VAL A 116 4.78 -10.12 14.28
N PHE A 117 5.57 -10.57 15.25
CA PHE A 117 6.60 -11.60 15.07
C PHE A 117 6.12 -13.01 15.40
N ASN A 118 4.83 -13.17 15.72
CA ASN A 118 4.20 -14.49 15.86
C ASN A 118 2.93 -14.60 15.01
N ALA A 119 2.91 -13.87 13.89
CA ALA A 119 1.81 -13.88 12.96
C ALA A 119 1.66 -15.26 12.29
N THR A 120 0.43 -15.77 12.28
CA THR A 120 0.08 -17.05 11.65
C THR A 120 -0.68 -16.88 10.34
N GLU A 121 -1.24 -15.70 10.11
CA GLU A 121 -1.98 -15.37 8.88
C GLU A 121 -1.87 -13.88 8.53
N ILE A 122 -2.03 -13.58 7.25
CA ILE A 122 -2.21 -12.24 6.71
C ILE A 122 -3.59 -12.19 6.07
N ARG A 123 -4.37 -11.17 6.40
CA ARG A 123 -5.65 -10.91 5.76
C ARG A 123 -5.52 -9.71 4.85
N VAL A 124 -6.02 -9.85 3.64
CA VAL A 124 -6.04 -8.78 2.64
C VAL A 124 -7.48 -8.60 2.15
N ILE A 125 -7.91 -7.35 2.09
CA ILE A 125 -9.21 -6.95 1.56
C ILE A 125 -8.94 -5.96 0.43
N ILE A 126 -9.51 -6.24 -0.73
CA ILE A 126 -9.55 -5.31 -1.86
C ILE A 126 -10.99 -4.85 -1.97
N SER A 127 -11.24 -3.54 -1.92
CA SER A 127 -12.60 -3.00 -1.98
C SER A 127 -12.74 -1.88 -3.01
N GLN A 128 -13.90 -1.84 -3.66
CA GLN A 128 -14.32 -0.81 -4.60
C GLN A 128 -15.82 -0.62 -4.49
N ASP A 129 -16.29 0.60 -4.23
CA ASP A 129 -17.71 1.00 -4.31
C ASP A 129 -18.73 0.00 -3.72
N GLY A 130 -18.43 -0.53 -2.53
CA GLY A 130 -19.29 -1.45 -1.79
C GLY A 130 -19.12 -2.94 -2.14
N ALA A 131 -18.35 -3.28 -3.17
CA ALA A 131 -17.85 -4.63 -3.40
C ALA A 131 -16.51 -4.84 -2.68
N SER A 132 -16.29 -6.02 -2.13
CA SER A 132 -15.01 -6.41 -1.53
C SER A 132 -14.64 -7.85 -1.84
N ALA A 133 -13.36 -8.06 -2.14
CA ALA A 133 -12.73 -9.37 -2.22
C ALA A 133 -11.84 -9.56 -0.99
N HIS A 134 -11.89 -10.76 -0.41
CA HIS A 134 -11.14 -11.10 0.79
C HIS A 134 -10.19 -12.26 0.50
N ALA A 135 -8.94 -12.13 0.91
CA ALA A 135 -7.95 -13.19 0.88
C ALA A 135 -7.37 -13.38 2.28
N SER A 136 -7.14 -14.64 2.66
CA SER A 136 -6.33 -15.01 3.82
C SER A 136 -5.16 -15.85 3.35
N TYR A 137 -3.97 -15.49 3.83
CA TYR A 137 -2.73 -16.19 3.56
C TYR A 137 -2.16 -16.74 4.86
N ALA A 138 -2.10 -18.07 4.96
CA ALA A 138 -1.51 -18.73 6.11
C ALA A 138 0.02 -18.62 6.05
N ILE A 139 0.62 -17.97 7.03
CA ILE A 139 2.08 -17.81 7.11
C ILE A 139 2.69 -19.18 7.48
N PRO A 140 3.64 -19.69 6.68
CA PRO A 140 4.33 -20.93 6.99
C PRO A 140 5.01 -20.88 8.37
N LYS A 141 4.95 -21.99 9.10
CA LYS A 141 5.64 -22.10 10.39
C LYS A 141 7.15 -21.89 10.23
N GLY A 142 7.74 -21.22 11.21
CA GLY A 142 9.18 -20.97 11.24
C GLY A 142 9.65 -19.88 10.29
N VAL A 143 8.74 -19.05 9.75
CA VAL A 143 9.12 -17.81 9.05
C VAL A 143 9.66 -16.80 10.06
N PHE A 144 8.88 -16.46 11.09
CA PHE A 144 9.38 -15.66 12.20
C PHE A 144 10.17 -16.56 13.15
N VAL A 145 11.44 -16.21 13.35
CA VAL A 145 12.40 -16.95 14.17
C VAL A 145 12.87 -16.07 15.32
N ASP A 146 13.29 -16.68 16.42
CA ASP A 146 13.84 -15.94 17.55
C ASP A 146 15.09 -15.15 17.12
N GLY A 147 15.12 -13.86 17.48
CA GLY A 147 16.24 -12.97 17.26
C GLY A 147 16.43 -12.02 18.43
N GLU A 148 17.65 -11.51 18.59
CA GLU A 148 17.98 -10.57 19.67
C GLU A 148 17.49 -9.15 19.37
N ASN A 149 17.42 -8.79 18.08
CA ASN A 149 16.87 -7.53 17.61
C ASN A 149 15.82 -7.84 16.54
N SER A 150 14.63 -7.29 16.72
CA SER A 150 13.54 -7.38 15.77
C SER A 150 12.94 -6.00 15.53
N GLY A 151 12.60 -5.72 14.28
CA GLY A 151 11.98 -4.45 13.88
C GLY A 151 10.92 -4.69 12.82
N ALA A 152 9.81 -3.97 12.91
CA ALA A 152 8.73 -3.99 11.94
C ALA A 152 8.51 -2.57 11.41
N GLU A 153 8.24 -2.46 10.12
CA GLU A 153 7.95 -1.20 9.43
C GLU A 153 6.68 -1.38 8.60
N THR A 154 5.66 -0.59 8.94
CA THR A 154 4.40 -0.52 8.19
C THR A 154 4.49 0.63 7.19
N HIS A 155 4.05 0.38 5.95
CA HIS A 155 3.94 1.38 4.90
C HIS A 155 5.29 2.08 4.60
N ALA A 156 6.27 1.31 4.12
CA ALA A 156 7.61 1.81 3.83
C ALA A 156 7.73 2.41 2.41
N PHE A 157 6.82 3.32 2.03
CA PHE A 157 6.89 4.09 0.79
C PHE A 157 6.19 5.45 0.91
N GLU A 158 6.51 6.38 0.02
CA GLU A 158 5.85 7.69 -0.05
C GLU A 158 4.63 7.67 -0.99
N ASP A 159 3.60 8.42 -0.62
CA ASP A 159 2.46 8.73 -1.47
C ASP A 159 2.91 9.36 -2.80
N GLY A 160 2.17 9.05 -3.86
CA GLY A 160 2.32 9.71 -5.16
C GLY A 160 2.28 8.74 -6.32
N LYS A 161 3.07 9.03 -7.36
CA LYS A 161 2.95 8.34 -8.65
C LYS A 161 3.34 6.87 -8.58
N ILE A 162 2.48 6.03 -9.13
CA ILE A 162 2.72 4.61 -9.31
C ILE A 162 3.65 4.40 -10.50
N VAL A 163 4.72 3.65 -10.26
CA VAL A 163 5.66 3.15 -11.27
C VAL A 163 5.38 1.66 -11.43
N LYS A 164 4.92 1.26 -12.61
CA LYS A 164 4.64 -0.15 -12.90
C LYS A 164 5.88 -1.02 -12.70
N GLY A 165 5.69 -2.17 -12.07
CA GLY A 165 6.76 -3.11 -11.72
C GLY A 165 7.59 -2.73 -10.49
N LYS A 166 7.38 -1.56 -9.88
CA LYS A 166 8.02 -1.19 -8.60
C LYS A 166 7.34 -1.93 -7.44
N GLU A 167 8.12 -2.37 -6.46
CA GLU A 167 7.61 -2.90 -5.20
C GLU A 167 7.21 -1.77 -4.23
N TYR A 168 5.97 -1.81 -3.75
CA TYR A 168 5.46 -0.91 -2.72
C TYR A 168 5.28 -1.69 -1.42
N VAL A 169 6.18 -1.47 -0.45
CA VAL A 169 6.24 -2.24 0.79
C VAL A 169 5.09 -1.88 1.72
N LEU A 170 4.17 -2.82 1.92
CA LEU A 170 3.04 -2.68 2.83
C LEU A 170 3.49 -2.92 4.27
N GLU A 171 4.30 -3.96 4.49
CA GLU A 171 4.81 -4.33 5.80
C GLU A 171 6.14 -5.05 5.64
N ALA A 172 7.13 -4.73 6.48
CA ALA A 172 8.42 -5.40 6.48
C ALA A 172 8.85 -5.76 7.90
N TRP A 173 9.37 -6.97 8.08
CA TRP A 173 9.98 -7.43 9.32
C TRP A 173 11.44 -7.71 9.10
N SER A 174 12.24 -7.30 10.06
CA SER A 174 13.66 -7.61 10.14
C SER A 174 13.97 -8.30 11.45
N ILE A 175 14.74 -9.37 11.37
CA ILE A 175 15.21 -10.14 12.52
C ILE A 175 16.72 -10.28 12.37
N SER A 176 17.46 -9.86 13.40
CA SER A 176 18.92 -9.91 13.40
C SER A 176 19.49 -10.20 14.78
N LYS A 177 20.60 -10.94 14.81
CA LYS A 177 21.43 -11.13 16.01
C LYS A 177 22.38 -9.96 16.29
N LYS A 178 22.50 -9.00 15.38
CA LYS A 178 23.33 -7.79 15.53
C LYS A 178 22.50 -6.56 15.19
N GLY A 179 22.77 -5.43 15.85
CA GLY A 179 22.15 -4.15 15.50
C GLY A 179 22.35 -3.86 14.01
N GLY A 180 21.25 -3.76 13.27
CA GLY A 180 21.25 -3.53 11.83
C GLY A 180 21.49 -2.05 11.50
N MET A 181 22.13 -1.79 10.36
CA MET A 181 22.21 -0.44 9.79
C MET A 181 20.91 -0.18 9.01
N GLU A 182 20.23 0.93 9.31
CA GLU A 182 19.05 1.34 8.54
C GLU A 182 19.48 1.72 7.11
N SER A 183 18.81 1.12 6.13
CA SER A 183 18.98 1.39 4.71
C SER A 183 17.70 2.04 4.19
N SER A 184 17.83 3.00 3.26
CA SER A 184 16.70 3.69 2.63
C SER A 184 15.84 2.79 1.74
N SER A 185 16.23 1.53 1.53
CA SER A 185 15.46 0.53 0.77
C SER A 185 15.53 -0.83 1.46
N VAL A 186 14.36 -1.44 1.67
CA VAL A 186 14.20 -2.75 2.32
C VAL A 186 14.77 -3.88 1.44
N PHE A 187 14.66 -3.76 0.11
CA PHE A 187 15.11 -4.78 -0.86
C PHE A 187 16.61 -4.68 -1.21
N SER A 188 17.34 -3.68 -0.72
CA SER A 188 18.75 -3.53 -1.09
C SER A 188 19.59 -4.67 -0.50
N LYS A 189 20.57 -5.17 -1.26
CA LYS A 189 21.50 -6.20 -0.75
C LYS A 189 22.18 -5.77 0.53
N ASP A 190 22.49 -4.48 0.66
CA ASP A 190 23.10 -3.92 1.86
C ASP A 190 22.16 -3.95 3.06
N SER A 191 20.86 -3.71 2.87
CA SER A 191 19.83 -3.87 3.91
C SER A 191 19.68 -5.32 4.34
N LEU A 192 19.74 -6.24 3.38
CA LEU A 192 19.40 -7.65 3.57
C LEU A 192 20.56 -8.46 4.17
N LYS A 193 21.80 -8.23 3.75
CA LYS A 193 22.96 -9.09 4.11
C LYS A 193 23.24 -9.17 5.62
N ASP A 194 22.93 -8.10 6.35
CA ASP A 194 23.22 -7.96 7.78
C ASP A 194 22.06 -8.42 8.67
N LYS A 195 20.90 -8.74 8.06
CA LYS A 195 19.72 -9.30 8.72
C LYS A 195 19.76 -10.81 8.60
N ASP A 196 19.51 -11.52 9.70
CA ASP A 196 19.44 -12.99 9.64
C ASP A 196 18.22 -13.41 8.82
N ARG A 197 17.10 -12.68 9.00
CA ARG A 197 15.90 -12.86 8.20
C ARG A 197 15.18 -11.53 7.95
N THR A 198 14.67 -11.38 6.74
CA THR A 198 13.74 -10.30 6.36
C THR A 198 12.49 -10.90 5.75
N VAL A 199 11.33 -10.46 6.21
CA VAL A 199 10.02 -10.83 5.66
C VAL A 199 9.39 -9.56 5.08
N ILE A 200 8.81 -9.63 3.89
CA ILE A 200 8.27 -8.45 3.21
C ILE A 200 6.93 -8.79 2.59
N LEU A 201 5.91 -8.01 2.95
CA LEU A 201 4.62 -7.93 2.28
C LEU A 201 4.61 -6.68 1.40
N TYR A 202 4.36 -6.84 0.11
CA TYR A 202 4.39 -5.72 -0.83
C TYR A 202 3.39 -5.88 -1.97
N VAL A 203 2.99 -4.78 -2.58
CA VAL A 203 2.13 -4.76 -3.77
C VAL A 203 2.93 -4.32 -5.00
N VAL A 204 2.59 -4.91 -6.16
CA VAL A 204 3.14 -4.56 -7.47
C VAL A 204 2.01 -4.39 -8.48
N PHE A 205 2.07 -3.32 -9.26
CA PHE A 205 1.16 -3.06 -10.37
C PHE A 205 1.87 -3.33 -11.71
N LYS A 206 1.25 -4.08 -12.63
CA LYS A 206 1.81 -4.41 -13.95
C LYS A 206 0.89 -3.94 -15.06
#